data_AF-A0A9W7KYZ6-F1
#
_entry.id   AF-A0A9W7KYZ6-F1
#
_cell.length_a   1.000
_cell.length_b   1.000
_cell.length_c   1.000
_cell.angle_alpha   90.00
_cell.angle_beta   90.00
_cell.angle_gamma   90.00
#
_symmetry.space_group_name_H-M   'P 1'
#
loop_
_entity.id
_entity.type
_entity.pdbx_description
1 polymer ?
#
loop_
_entity_poly.entity_id
_entity_poly.type
_entity_poly.pdbx_seq_one_letter_code
_entity_poly.pdbx_strand_id
1 'polypeptide(L)'
;MRTGDLQAPVGFDKWSYSYRDINGSRVHCSLREDEWGGEGYKAGDIIGCGIEVVGKGKGDEKGEITFYKNGVQQGMFTEVRGKTVGGVAYEIPPGIYYPAASFFNGGRIHANFGPNFVYPPPQPSSKSHVQPYKPWCSALELLPISTSEETVREKEKIFKAFRENQRGNNRTEKDPMPVLEAVVELAGLRIDMKRYERHVEENRVWVEGVVKGRKEEGIYQQR
;
A
#
# COMPACT_ATOMS: atom_id res chain seq x y z
N MET A 1 3.08 17.00 15.96
CA MET A 1 2.98 15.70 15.26
C MET A 1 1.94 15.84 14.15
N ARG A 2 2.20 15.37 12.92
CA ARG A 2 1.18 15.32 11.85
C ARG A 2 0.56 13.92 11.87
N THR A 3 -0.35 13.68 12.80
CA THR A 3 -0.92 12.35 13.05
C THR A 3 -2.43 12.47 13.08
N GLY A 4 -3.11 11.53 12.42
CA GLY A 4 -4.55 11.41 12.50
C GLY A 4 -4.99 10.94 13.90
N ASP A 5 -6.17 11.36 14.34
CA ASP A 5 -6.76 10.91 15.61
C ASP A 5 -7.30 9.48 15.48
N LEU A 6 -6.69 8.53 16.20
CA LEU A 6 -7.05 7.11 16.17
C LEU A 6 -8.40 6.80 16.84
N GLN A 7 -8.91 7.71 17.67
CA GLN A 7 -10.22 7.56 18.32
C GLN A 7 -11.35 8.19 17.50
N ALA A 8 -11.01 8.84 16.38
CA ALA A 8 -11.96 9.47 15.48
C ALA A 8 -12.09 8.68 14.15
N PRO A 9 -13.21 8.82 13.42
CA PRO A 9 -13.32 8.24 12.09
C PRO A 9 -12.30 8.87 11.12
N VAL A 10 -11.89 8.10 10.10
CA VAL A 10 -10.99 8.62 9.05
C VAL A 10 -11.68 9.80 8.37
N GLY A 11 -10.96 10.91 8.18
CA GLY A 11 -11.51 12.15 7.63
C GLY A 11 -11.99 13.16 8.68
N PHE A 12 -11.91 12.82 9.97
CA PHE A 12 -12.28 13.73 11.08
C PHE A 12 -11.39 14.97 11.13
N ASP A 13 -10.09 14.79 10.95
CA ASP A 13 -9.10 15.86 11.05
C ASP A 13 -8.54 16.29 9.68
N LYS A 14 -7.59 17.22 9.73
CA LYS A 14 -6.89 17.73 8.53
C LYS A 14 -5.78 16.82 8.01
N TRP A 15 -5.52 15.68 8.66
CA TRP A 15 -4.44 14.76 8.30
C TRP A 15 -4.97 13.44 7.71
N SER A 16 -6.29 13.29 7.65
CA SER A 16 -6.95 12.09 7.16
C SER A 16 -7.97 12.42 6.07
N TYR A 17 -8.13 11.49 5.14
CA TYR A 17 -8.97 11.61 3.95
C TYR A 17 -9.73 10.30 3.79
N SER A 18 -11.03 10.34 3.50
CA SER A 18 -11.87 9.14 3.53
C SER A 18 -12.88 9.09 2.40
N TYR A 19 -13.33 7.88 2.10
CA TYR A 19 -14.38 7.58 1.15
C TYR A 19 -15.36 6.59 1.80
N ARG A 20 -16.63 6.99 1.90
CA ARG A 20 -17.64 6.29 2.69
C ARG A 20 -18.52 5.35 1.87
N ASP A 21 -18.97 4.30 2.55
CA ASP A 21 -19.94 3.33 2.06
C ASP A 21 -21.30 3.98 1.77
N ILE A 22 -21.76 4.83 2.68
CA ILE A 22 -23.02 5.58 2.54
C ILE A 22 -22.80 6.74 1.56
N ASN A 23 -23.62 6.78 0.51
CA ASN A 23 -23.66 7.80 -0.53
C ASN A 23 -22.36 7.99 -1.33
N GLY A 24 -21.30 7.24 -1.02
CA GLY A 24 -20.01 7.44 -1.66
C GLY A 24 -19.33 8.72 -1.22
N SER A 25 -19.73 9.32 -0.09
CA SER A 25 -19.23 10.62 0.33
C SER A 25 -17.72 10.61 0.56
N ARG A 26 -17.06 11.70 0.20
CA ARG A 26 -15.69 11.96 0.65
C ARG A 26 -15.76 12.78 1.95
N VAL A 27 -14.95 12.45 2.96
CA VAL A 27 -14.89 13.20 4.22
C VAL A 27 -13.46 13.60 4.58
N HIS A 28 -13.25 14.88 4.85
CA HIS A 28 -11.98 15.48 5.27
C HIS A 28 -12.25 16.69 6.17
N CYS A 29 -11.46 16.91 7.23
CA CYS A 29 -11.71 17.95 8.22
C CYS A 29 -13.14 17.91 8.81
N SER A 30 -13.71 16.71 9.00
CA SER A 30 -15.11 16.49 9.40
C SER A 30 -16.16 17.05 8.43
N LEU A 31 -15.76 17.54 7.27
CA LEU A 31 -16.64 18.01 6.22
C LEU A 31 -16.97 16.85 5.28
N ARG A 32 -18.27 16.56 5.18
CA ARG A 32 -18.81 15.55 4.26
C ARG A 32 -19.19 16.22 2.95
N GLU A 33 -18.72 15.65 1.85
CA GLU A 33 -19.07 16.09 0.50
C GLU A 33 -19.61 14.89 -0.30
N ASP A 34 -20.86 15.01 -0.77
CA ASP A 34 -21.55 13.96 -1.52
C ASP A 34 -21.39 14.15 -3.03
N GLU A 35 -21.30 15.40 -3.49
CA GLU A 35 -21.34 15.77 -4.90
C GLU A 35 -19.96 15.76 -5.60
N TRP A 36 -19.02 14.94 -5.12
CA TRP A 36 -17.69 14.81 -5.74
C TRP A 36 -17.65 13.75 -6.85
N GLY A 37 -18.71 12.95 -7.00
CA GLY A 37 -18.85 11.90 -8.03
C GLY A 37 -18.50 10.49 -7.58
N GLY A 38 -18.39 10.24 -6.28
CA GLY A 38 -18.22 8.89 -5.73
C GLY A 38 -19.55 8.17 -5.51
N GLU A 39 -19.59 6.87 -5.79
CA GLU A 39 -20.76 6.05 -5.49
C GLU A 39 -20.66 5.37 -4.12
N GLY A 40 -21.79 5.14 -3.46
CA GLY A 40 -21.82 4.28 -2.28
C GLY A 40 -21.41 2.84 -2.60
N TYR A 41 -20.93 2.12 -1.60
CA TYR A 41 -20.49 0.73 -1.73
C TYR A 41 -21.03 -0.14 -0.59
N LYS A 42 -21.11 -1.46 -0.83
CA LYS A 42 -21.69 -2.44 0.08
C LYS A 42 -20.84 -3.71 0.16
N ALA A 43 -21.26 -4.65 1.01
CA ALA A 43 -20.61 -5.95 1.11
C ALA A 43 -20.49 -6.63 -0.26
N GLY A 44 -19.29 -7.10 -0.60
CA GLY A 44 -18.94 -7.69 -1.89
C GLY A 44 -18.27 -6.73 -2.87
N ASP A 45 -18.39 -5.42 -2.68
CA ASP A 45 -17.66 -4.44 -3.50
C ASP A 45 -16.16 -4.43 -3.16
N ILE A 46 -15.35 -4.17 -4.18
CA ILE A 46 -13.90 -4.05 -4.06
C ILE A 46 -13.52 -2.59 -4.25
N ILE A 47 -12.97 -1.99 -3.21
CA ILE A 47 -12.53 -0.59 -3.23
C ILE A 47 -11.01 -0.53 -3.44
N GLY A 48 -10.60 0.14 -4.51
CA GLY A 48 -9.20 0.48 -4.78
C GLY A 48 -8.88 1.89 -4.31
N CYS A 49 -7.67 2.08 -3.81
CA CYS A 49 -7.16 3.39 -3.38
C CYS A 49 -5.78 3.60 -4.02
N GLY A 50 -5.67 4.60 -4.89
CA GLY A 50 -4.42 5.08 -5.46
C GLY A 50 -4.00 6.36 -4.75
N ILE A 51 -2.71 6.46 -4.43
CA ILE A 51 -2.12 7.67 -3.87
C ILE A 51 -0.86 8.02 -4.64
N GLU A 52 -0.79 9.26 -5.12
CA GLU A 52 0.38 9.83 -5.76
C GLU A 52 0.94 10.91 -4.82
N VAL A 53 2.13 10.67 -4.28
CA VAL A 53 2.76 11.57 -3.32
C VAL A 53 3.94 12.28 -3.97
N VAL A 54 3.99 13.60 -3.82
CA VAL A 54 5.14 14.40 -4.25
C VAL A 54 6.22 14.39 -3.16
N GLY A 55 7.46 14.07 -3.57
CA GLY A 55 8.61 14.07 -2.68
C GLY A 55 8.98 15.47 -2.18
N LYS A 56 9.52 15.56 -0.95
CA LYS A 56 9.99 16.84 -0.38
C LYS A 56 11.06 17.47 -1.28
N GLY A 57 10.87 18.71 -1.70
CA GLY A 57 11.85 19.51 -2.46
C GLY A 57 11.47 19.83 -3.91
N LYS A 58 10.34 19.31 -4.42
CA LYS A 58 9.77 19.67 -5.72
C LYS A 58 8.62 20.66 -5.57
N GLY A 59 8.93 21.94 -5.28
CA GLY A 59 7.95 23.05 -5.32
C GLY A 59 6.66 22.90 -4.48
N ASP A 60 5.65 23.72 -4.79
CA ASP A 60 4.27 23.68 -4.25
C ASP A 60 3.40 22.57 -4.88
N GLU A 61 4.02 21.55 -5.49
CA GLU A 61 3.29 20.45 -6.12
C GLU A 61 2.56 19.63 -5.05
N LYS A 62 1.26 19.43 -5.25
CA LYS A 62 0.40 18.62 -4.39
C LYS A 62 0.35 17.19 -4.91
N GLY A 63 0.18 16.25 -3.99
CA GLY A 63 -0.16 14.87 -4.35
C GLY A 63 -1.65 14.72 -4.61
N GLU A 64 -2.06 13.53 -5.04
CA GLU A 64 -3.44 13.20 -5.36
C GLU A 64 -3.86 11.87 -4.72
N ILE A 65 -5.12 11.78 -4.29
CA ILE A 65 -5.78 10.53 -3.90
C ILE A 65 -6.90 10.24 -4.90
N THR A 66 -6.96 9.00 -5.36
CA THR A 66 -7.95 8.50 -6.31
C THR A 66 -8.58 7.22 -5.79
N PHE A 67 -9.91 7.12 -5.85
CA PHE A 67 -10.64 5.91 -5.46
C PHE A 67 -11.19 5.17 -6.66
N TYR A 68 -11.32 3.86 -6.51
CA TYR A 68 -11.88 2.96 -7.51
C TYR A 68 -12.92 2.06 -6.85
N LYS A 69 -14.04 1.82 -7.53
CA LYS A 69 -15.04 0.83 -7.11
C LYS A 69 -15.16 -0.21 -8.21
N ASN A 70 -14.88 -1.46 -7.86
CA ASN A 70 -14.91 -2.59 -8.78
C ASN A 70 -14.10 -2.34 -10.08
N GLY A 71 -12.94 -1.68 -9.95
CA GLY A 71 -12.06 -1.34 -11.07
C GLY A 71 -12.43 -0.07 -11.84
N VAL A 72 -13.56 0.57 -11.52
CA VAL A 72 -13.98 1.84 -12.14
C VAL A 72 -13.55 3.01 -11.27
N GLN A 73 -12.78 3.93 -11.84
CA GLN A 73 -12.36 5.15 -11.15
C GLN A 73 -13.57 6.00 -10.75
N GLN A 74 -13.57 6.51 -9.52
CA GLN A 74 -14.64 7.32 -8.95
C GLN A 74 -14.33 8.81 -9.07
N GLY A 75 -15.36 9.64 -8.98
CA GLY A 75 -15.26 11.09 -8.98
C GLY A 75 -15.80 11.73 -10.26
N MET A 76 -15.80 13.06 -10.29
CA MET A 76 -16.31 13.81 -11.42
C MET A 76 -15.30 13.88 -12.56
N PHE A 77 -15.77 13.65 -13.78
CA PHE A 77 -14.97 13.68 -15.00
C PHE A 77 -15.47 14.80 -15.92
N THR A 78 -14.53 15.50 -16.53
CA THR A 78 -14.78 16.58 -17.48
C THR A 78 -13.99 16.31 -18.75
N GLU A 79 -14.57 16.62 -19.91
CA GLU A 79 -13.83 16.57 -21.17
C GLU A 79 -13.12 17.91 -21.42
N VAL A 80 -11.79 17.86 -21.53
CA VAL A 80 -10.97 19.02 -21.89
C VAL A 80 -10.19 18.66 -23.15
N ARG A 81 -10.53 19.32 -24.26
CA ARG A 81 -9.86 19.13 -25.57
C ARG A 81 -9.87 17.67 -26.05
N GLY A 82 -11.01 16.99 -25.90
CA GLY A 82 -11.17 15.58 -26.28
C GLY A 82 -10.44 14.58 -25.38
N LYS A 83 -9.97 15.02 -24.20
CA LYS A 83 -9.41 14.15 -23.15
C LYS A 83 -10.30 14.21 -21.92
N THR A 84 -10.69 13.04 -21.41
CA THR A 84 -11.36 12.92 -20.12
C THR A 84 -10.35 13.18 -19.01
N VAL A 85 -10.59 14.20 -18.19
CA VAL A 85 -9.79 14.57 -17.02
C VAL A 85 -10.69 14.60 -15.80
N GLY A 86 -10.16 14.22 -14.64
CA GLY A 86 -10.91 14.20 -13.38
C GLY A 86 -10.76 12.89 -12.62
N GLY A 87 -11.71 12.63 -11.73
CA GLY A 87 -11.68 11.47 -10.83
C GLY A 87 -10.67 11.57 -9.69
N VAL A 88 -10.11 12.76 -9.43
CA VAL A 88 -9.28 13.03 -8.26
C VAL A 88 -10.19 13.28 -7.06
N ALA A 89 -10.05 12.46 -6.02
CA ALA A 89 -10.83 12.58 -4.81
C ALA A 89 -10.27 13.66 -3.87
N TYR A 90 -8.94 13.78 -3.77
CA TYR A 90 -8.31 14.80 -2.94
C TYR A 90 -6.98 15.27 -3.53
N GLU A 91 -6.73 16.58 -3.44
CA GLU A 91 -5.37 17.12 -3.48
C GLU A 91 -4.78 17.09 -2.08
N ILE A 92 -3.59 16.51 -1.92
CA ILE A 92 -2.96 16.30 -0.61
C ILE A 92 -1.60 17.00 -0.51
N PRO A 93 -1.23 17.55 0.67
CA PRO A 93 0.06 18.16 0.87
C PRO A 93 1.19 17.11 0.88
N PRO A 94 2.45 17.50 0.64
CA PRO A 94 3.58 16.59 0.74
C PRO A 94 3.70 16.04 2.18
N GLY A 95 3.87 14.73 2.28
CA GLY A 95 3.85 14.05 3.56
C GLY A 95 4.05 12.55 3.44
N ILE A 96 4.03 11.88 4.59
CA ILE A 96 3.99 10.43 4.69
C ILE A 96 2.56 10.09 5.08
N TYR A 97 1.91 9.26 4.26
CA TYR A 97 0.55 8.79 4.47
C TYR A 97 0.58 7.30 4.75
N TYR A 98 -0.43 6.79 5.44
CA TYR A 98 -0.61 5.37 5.69
C TYR A 98 -2.06 4.99 5.34
N PRO A 99 -2.30 3.78 4.83
CA PRO A 99 -3.65 3.28 4.62
C PRO A 99 -4.37 3.22 5.97
N ALA A 100 -5.62 3.69 5.99
CA ALA A 100 -6.45 3.71 7.19
C ALA A 100 -7.88 3.28 6.83
N ALA A 101 -8.54 2.65 7.80
CA ALA A 101 -9.96 2.32 7.72
C ALA A 101 -10.60 2.53 9.10
N SER A 102 -11.80 3.10 9.11
CA SER A 102 -12.63 3.22 10.32
C SER A 102 -13.93 2.46 10.12
N PHE A 103 -14.37 1.74 11.15
CA PHE A 103 -15.57 0.92 11.10
C PHE A 103 -16.63 1.48 12.06
N PHE A 104 -17.87 1.46 11.60
CA PHE A 104 -19.02 1.72 12.45
C PHE A 104 -19.79 0.42 12.71
N ASN A 105 -20.16 0.19 13.96
CA ASN A 105 -21.06 -0.90 14.40
C ASN A 105 -20.76 -2.30 13.82
N GLY A 106 -19.51 -2.76 13.91
CA GLY A 106 -19.14 -4.13 13.54
C GLY A 106 -18.87 -4.38 12.04
N GLY A 107 -18.68 -3.33 11.25
CA GLY A 107 -18.19 -3.44 9.87
C GLY A 107 -16.88 -4.24 9.77
N ARG A 108 -16.71 -4.97 8.66
CA ARG A 108 -15.54 -5.81 8.40
C ARG A 108 -15.05 -5.61 6.97
N ILE A 109 -13.73 -5.58 6.79
CA ILE A 109 -13.08 -5.56 5.48
C ILE A 109 -11.97 -6.61 5.44
N HIS A 110 -11.59 -6.98 4.22
CA HIS A 110 -10.35 -7.68 3.95
C HIS A 110 -9.41 -6.69 3.24
N ALA A 111 -8.28 -6.36 3.86
CA ALA A 111 -7.32 -5.45 3.27
C ALA A 111 -6.35 -6.21 2.35
N ASN A 112 -6.21 -5.74 1.11
CA ASN A 112 -5.25 -6.27 0.13
C ASN A 112 -4.19 -5.20 -0.19
N PHE A 113 -2.97 -5.41 0.33
CA PHE A 113 -1.83 -4.52 0.11
C PHE A 113 -0.99 -4.88 -1.14
N GLY A 114 -1.46 -5.84 -1.93
CA GLY A 114 -0.79 -6.40 -3.08
C GLY A 114 0.06 -7.64 -2.75
N PRO A 115 0.86 -8.14 -3.70
CA PRO A 115 1.11 -7.51 -5.01
C PRO A 115 -0.01 -7.76 -6.01
N ASN A 116 -0.83 -8.80 -5.82
CA ASN A 116 -1.91 -9.14 -6.72
C ASN A 116 -3.17 -8.36 -6.32
N PHE A 117 -3.82 -7.75 -7.30
CA PHE A 117 -5.09 -7.05 -7.11
C PHE A 117 -6.16 -7.69 -7.97
N VAL A 118 -7.38 -7.73 -7.44
CA VAL A 118 -8.54 -8.17 -8.22
C VAL A 118 -8.80 -7.22 -9.39
N TYR A 119 -8.58 -5.91 -9.17
CA TYR A 119 -8.54 -4.88 -10.19
C TYR A 119 -7.22 -4.12 -10.09
N PRO A 120 -6.22 -4.44 -10.93
CA PRO A 120 -4.95 -3.74 -10.93
C PRO A 120 -5.13 -2.24 -11.22
N PRO A 121 -4.33 -1.36 -10.60
CA PRO A 121 -4.38 0.07 -10.91
C PRO A 121 -4.06 0.31 -12.39
N PRO A 122 -4.67 1.32 -13.02
CA PRO A 122 -4.36 1.67 -14.40
C PRO A 122 -2.86 2.00 -14.51
N GLN A 123 -2.18 1.37 -15.47
CA GLN A 123 -0.78 1.69 -15.70
C GLN A 123 -0.67 3.02 -16.45
N PRO A 124 0.26 3.90 -16.06
CA PRO A 124 0.54 5.09 -16.83
C PRO A 124 0.92 4.68 -18.26
N SER A 125 0.36 5.37 -19.26
CA SER A 125 0.79 5.17 -20.65
C SER A 125 2.31 5.39 -20.75
N SER A 126 3.01 4.61 -21.56
CA SER A 126 4.49 4.57 -21.66
C SER A 126 5.16 5.92 -22.00
N LYS A 127 4.39 7.01 -22.16
CA LYS A 127 4.82 8.36 -22.52
C LYS A 127 4.74 9.38 -21.37
N SER A 128 4.23 9.02 -20.20
CA SER A 128 4.20 9.91 -19.03
C SER A 128 5.45 9.69 -18.16
N HIS A 129 6.06 10.76 -17.66
CA HIS A 129 7.15 10.72 -16.66
C HIS A 129 6.67 10.28 -15.26
N VAL A 130 5.50 9.63 -15.19
CA VAL A 130 4.84 9.17 -13.97
C VAL A 130 5.27 7.73 -13.73
N GLN A 131 5.81 7.46 -12.54
CA GLN A 131 6.19 6.11 -12.14
C GLN A 131 4.93 5.22 -12.05
N PRO A 132 5.00 3.95 -12.45
CA PRO A 132 3.86 3.04 -12.29
C PRO A 132 3.50 2.89 -10.81
N TYR A 133 2.20 2.73 -10.53
CA TYR A 133 1.73 2.41 -9.20
C TYR A 133 2.44 1.17 -8.66
N LYS A 134 2.90 1.26 -7.42
CA LYS A 134 3.51 0.15 -6.69
C LYS A 134 2.54 -0.37 -5.62
N PRO A 135 2.45 -1.70 -5.42
CA PRO A 135 1.66 -2.24 -4.32
C PRO A 135 2.26 -1.80 -2.98
N TRP A 136 1.42 -1.60 -1.97
CA TRP A 136 1.89 -1.17 -0.66
C TRP A 136 2.87 -2.18 -0.03
N CYS A 137 2.68 -3.48 -0.28
CA CYS A 137 3.57 -4.51 0.24
C CYS A 137 5.01 -4.42 -0.32
N SER A 138 5.24 -3.72 -1.45
CA SER A 138 6.60 -3.49 -1.96
C SER A 138 7.32 -2.36 -1.22
N ALA A 139 6.67 -1.63 -0.31
CA ALA A 139 7.33 -0.63 0.52
C ALA A 139 8.41 -1.22 1.45
N LEU A 140 8.43 -2.55 1.65
CA LEU A 140 9.56 -3.23 2.28
C LEU A 140 10.89 -3.02 1.51
N GLU A 141 10.85 -2.77 0.20
CA GLU A 141 12.04 -2.44 -0.60
C GLU A 141 12.65 -1.06 -0.24
N LEU A 142 11.89 -0.21 0.48
CA LEU A 142 12.30 1.16 0.81
C LEU A 142 12.87 1.31 2.24
N LEU A 143 12.81 0.27 3.07
CA LEU A 143 13.47 0.30 4.36
C LEU A 143 14.99 0.23 4.15
N PRO A 144 15.80 1.05 4.85
CA PRO A 144 17.27 0.99 4.78
C PRO A 144 17.86 -0.29 5.38
N ILE A 145 17.05 -1.32 5.57
CA ILE A 145 17.50 -2.68 5.77
C ILE A 145 17.31 -3.32 4.41
N SER A 146 18.36 -3.29 3.59
CA SER A 146 18.33 -3.94 2.28
C SER A 146 18.07 -5.43 2.47
N THR A 147 16.81 -5.81 2.31
CA THR A 147 16.35 -7.19 2.13
C THR A 147 16.56 -7.63 0.68
N SER A 148 17.54 -7.07 -0.04
CA SER A 148 17.95 -7.70 -1.29
C SER A 148 18.64 -9.02 -0.92
N GLU A 149 18.38 -10.09 -1.67
CA GLU A 149 19.08 -11.37 -1.49
C GLU A 149 20.61 -11.18 -1.42
N GLU A 150 21.12 -10.17 -2.12
CA GLU A 150 22.52 -9.80 -2.17
C GLU A 150 23.06 -9.33 -0.82
N THR A 151 22.35 -8.44 -0.10
CA THR A 151 22.77 -8.02 1.25
C THR A 151 22.71 -9.17 2.25
N VAL A 152 21.68 -10.03 2.16
CA VAL A 152 21.60 -11.23 3.01
C VAL A 152 22.80 -12.14 2.74
N ARG A 153 23.12 -12.42 1.47
CA ARG A 153 24.30 -13.20 1.08
C ARG A 153 25.62 -12.56 1.51
N GLU A 154 25.72 -11.24 1.46
CA GLU A 154 26.92 -10.51 1.86
C GLU A 154 27.12 -10.56 3.38
N LYS A 155 26.07 -10.30 4.16
CA LYS A 155 26.07 -10.46 5.61
C LYS A 155 26.33 -11.92 6.02
N GLU A 156 25.83 -12.90 5.27
CA GLU A 156 26.13 -14.33 5.47
C GLU A 156 27.61 -14.67 5.21
N LYS A 157 28.23 -14.13 4.15
CA LYS A 157 29.66 -14.29 3.88
C LYS A 157 30.51 -13.70 5.00
N ILE A 158 30.19 -12.49 5.44
CA ILE A 158 30.86 -11.81 6.56
C ILE A 158 30.72 -12.64 7.84
N PHE A 159 29.53 -13.16 8.14
CA PHE A 159 29.29 -14.00 9.30
C PHE A 159 30.06 -15.33 9.24
N LYS A 160 30.12 -15.96 8.06
CA LYS A 160 30.86 -17.22 7.86
C LYS A 160 32.37 -17.03 8.02
N ALA A 161 32.92 -15.97 7.44
CA ALA A 161 34.33 -15.59 7.58
C ALA A 161 34.69 -15.25 9.04
N PHE A 162 33.82 -14.54 9.75
CA PHE A 162 33.99 -14.27 11.18
C PHE A 162 34.04 -15.57 12.00
N ARG A 163 33.12 -16.50 11.74
CA ARG A 163 33.04 -17.80 12.44
C ARG A 163 34.29 -18.65 12.23
N GLU A 164 34.88 -18.59 11.04
CA GLU A 164 36.13 -19.29 10.70
C GLU A 164 37.34 -18.65 11.40
N ASN A 165 37.44 -17.31 11.45
CA ASN A 165 38.50 -16.60 12.17
C ASN A 165 38.48 -16.85 13.70
N GLN A 166 37.31 -17.02 14.30
CA GLN A 166 37.16 -17.32 15.74
C GLN A 166 37.59 -18.75 16.12
N ARG A 167 37.65 -19.68 15.15
CA ARG A 167 38.15 -21.05 15.39
C ARG A 167 39.69 -21.13 15.46
N GLY A 168 40.40 -20.08 15.04
CA GLY A 168 41.86 -20.07 14.94
C GLY A 168 42.61 -19.29 16.02
N ASN A 169 41.94 -18.55 16.91
CA ASN A 169 42.65 -17.64 17.82
C ASN A 169 42.09 -17.64 19.25
N ASN A 170 42.96 -17.86 20.25
CA ASN A 170 42.64 -17.70 21.67
C ASN A 170 42.54 -16.21 22.01
N ARG A 171 41.29 -15.74 22.14
CA ARG A 171 40.78 -14.48 22.71
C ARG A 171 41.80 -13.39 23.09
N THR A 172 41.62 -12.22 22.47
CA THR A 172 41.73 -10.91 23.14
C THR A 172 40.60 -9.97 22.68
N GLU A 173 39.66 -9.78 23.60
CA GLU A 173 38.71 -8.69 23.91
C GLU A 173 38.31 -7.56 22.91
N LYS A 174 37.02 -7.17 23.02
CA LYS A 174 36.25 -6.04 22.43
C LYS A 174 35.79 -6.24 20.97
N ASP A 175 34.54 -6.54 20.60
CA ASP A 175 33.23 -6.39 21.22
C ASP A 175 32.31 -7.55 20.78
N PRO A 176 31.58 -8.23 21.67
CA PRO A 176 30.66 -9.32 21.28
C PRO A 176 29.34 -8.81 20.66
N MET A 177 29.04 -7.52 20.77
CA MET A 177 27.76 -6.91 20.38
C MET A 177 27.50 -6.86 18.86
N PRO A 178 28.44 -6.46 17.98
CA PRO A 178 28.17 -6.30 16.55
C PRO A 178 27.82 -7.60 15.83
N VAL A 179 28.35 -8.74 16.30
CA VAL A 179 28.14 -10.05 15.68
C VAL A 179 26.81 -10.65 16.10
N LEU A 180 26.45 -10.54 17.37
CA LEU A 180 25.15 -11.00 17.85
C LEU A 180 24.04 -10.15 17.22
N GLU A 181 24.25 -8.83 17.11
CA GLU A 181 23.36 -7.91 16.40
C GLU A 181 23.20 -8.32 14.93
N ALA A 182 24.30 -8.57 14.20
CA ALA A 182 24.23 -9.02 12.81
C ALA A 182 23.51 -10.38 12.64
N VAL A 183 23.67 -11.32 13.58
CA VAL A 183 22.96 -12.60 13.56
C VAL A 183 21.47 -12.43 13.81
N VAL A 184 21.11 -11.62 14.81
CA VAL A 184 19.71 -11.31 15.14
C VAL A 184 19.05 -10.59 13.96
N GLU A 185 19.76 -9.66 13.32
CA GLU A 185 19.29 -8.94 12.14
C GLU A 185 19.09 -9.87 10.95
N LEU A 186 20.08 -10.71 10.62
CA LEU A 186 19.97 -11.73 9.55
C LEU A 186 18.83 -12.71 9.79
N ALA A 187 18.63 -13.15 11.03
CA ALA A 187 17.53 -14.03 11.40
C ALA A 187 16.17 -13.33 11.22
N GLY A 188 16.07 -12.07 11.64
CA GLY A 188 14.89 -11.22 11.41
C GLY A 188 14.56 -11.09 9.93
N LEU A 189 15.55 -10.79 9.10
CA LEU A 189 15.37 -10.63 7.65
C LEU A 189 14.86 -11.90 6.97
N ARG A 190 15.40 -13.08 7.35
CA ARG A 190 14.92 -14.35 6.82
C ARG A 190 13.48 -14.67 7.24
N ILE A 191 13.10 -14.31 8.46
CA ILE A 191 11.73 -14.48 8.94
C ILE A 191 10.80 -13.58 8.13
N ASP A 192 11.17 -12.32 7.91
CA ASP A 192 10.35 -11.37 7.18
C ASP A 192 10.23 -11.71 5.68
N MET A 193 11.30 -12.21 5.05
CA MET A 193 11.26 -12.68 3.67
C MET A 193 10.30 -13.87 3.50
N LYS A 194 10.37 -14.87 4.39
CA LYS A 194 9.42 -16.00 4.38
C LYS A 194 7.98 -15.58 4.63
N ARG A 195 7.77 -14.58 5.51
CA ARG A 195 6.44 -13.99 5.75
C ARG A 195 5.92 -13.31 4.49
N TYR A 196 6.79 -12.57 3.80
CA TYR A 196 6.44 -11.90 2.55
C TYR A 196 6.10 -12.90 1.44
N GLU A 197 6.91 -13.93 1.22
CA GLU A 197 6.62 -14.99 0.22
C GLU A 197 5.29 -15.67 0.49
N ARG A 198 5.01 -16.00 1.77
CA ARG A 198 3.72 -16.56 2.17
C ARG A 198 2.59 -15.59 1.89
N HIS A 199 2.74 -14.32 2.25
CA HIS A 199 1.76 -13.28 1.98
C HIS A 199 1.47 -13.16 0.48
N VAL A 200 2.49 -13.17 -0.37
CA VAL A 200 2.33 -13.12 -1.85
C VAL A 200 1.50 -14.29 -2.35
N GLU A 201 1.78 -15.50 -1.87
CA GLU A 201 1.05 -16.71 -2.30
C GLU A 201 -0.38 -16.74 -1.78
N GLU A 202 -0.61 -16.44 -0.50
CA GLU A 202 -1.95 -16.34 0.10
C GLU A 202 -2.78 -15.25 -0.60
N ASN A 203 -2.16 -14.11 -0.88
CA ASN A 203 -2.75 -13.02 -1.64
C ASN A 203 -3.16 -13.45 -3.05
N ARG A 204 -2.27 -14.16 -3.77
CA ARG A 204 -2.54 -14.68 -5.12
C ARG A 204 -3.74 -15.62 -5.12
N VAL A 205 -3.75 -16.61 -4.21
CA VAL A 205 -4.84 -17.59 -4.08
C VAL A 205 -6.17 -16.92 -3.75
N TRP A 206 -6.16 -15.96 -2.82
CA TRP A 206 -7.37 -15.21 -2.47
C TRP A 206 -7.92 -14.41 -3.67
N VAL A 207 -7.05 -13.68 -4.38
CA VAL A 207 -7.43 -12.91 -5.57
C VAL A 207 -8.03 -13.82 -6.65
N GLU A 208 -7.39 -14.95 -6.93
CA GLU A 208 -7.91 -15.93 -7.89
C GLU A 208 -9.28 -16.48 -7.49
N GLY A 209 -9.48 -16.76 -6.20
CA GLY A 209 -10.77 -17.18 -5.65
C GLY A 209 -11.88 -16.14 -5.88
N VAL A 210 -11.61 -14.87 -5.58
CA VAL A 210 -12.57 -13.77 -5.78
C VAL A 210 -12.88 -13.56 -7.26
N VAL A 211 -11.86 -13.62 -8.14
CA VAL A 211 -12.06 -13.49 -9.59
C VAL A 211 -12.91 -14.63 -10.14
N LYS A 212 -12.66 -15.88 -9.70
CA LYS A 212 -13.45 -17.05 -10.11
C LYS A 212 -14.89 -16.97 -9.63
N GLY A 213 -15.12 -16.68 -8.35
CA GLY A 213 -16.48 -16.56 -7.79
C GLY A 213 -17.33 -15.54 -8.55
N ARG A 214 -16.74 -14.41 -8.97
CA ARG A 214 -17.47 -13.42 -9.79
C ARG A 214 -17.75 -13.86 -11.22
N LYS A 215 -16.91 -14.72 -11.83
CA LYS A 215 -17.25 -15.34 -13.12
C LYS A 215 -18.40 -16.32 -12.98
N GLU A 216 -18.46 -17.07 -11.88
CA GLU A 216 -19.53 -18.03 -11.60
C GLU A 216 -20.87 -17.32 -11.31
N GLU A 217 -20.87 -16.24 -10.53
CA GLU A 217 -22.05 -15.40 -10.30
C GLU A 217 -22.46 -14.61 -11.56
N GLY A 218 -21.51 -14.28 -12.45
CA GLY A 218 -21.72 -13.55 -13.70
C GLY A 218 -22.27 -14.37 -14.88
N ILE A 219 -22.51 -15.68 -14.73
CA ILE A 219 -23.07 -16.54 -15.80
C ILE A 219 -24.61 -16.54 -15.82
N TYR A 220 -25.28 -15.93 -14.84
CA TYR A 220 -26.74 -15.87 -14.77
C TYR A 220 -27.30 -14.45 -14.68
N GLN A 221 -26.92 -13.53 -15.57
CA GLN A 221 -27.81 -12.43 -16.00
C GLN A 221 -27.33 -11.87 -17.34
N GLN A 222 -27.66 -12.57 -18.43
CA GLN A 222 -27.93 -11.96 -19.74
C GLN A 222 -28.76 -12.93 -20.59
N ARG A 223 -30.08 -12.83 -20.44
CA ARG A 223 -31.06 -13.03 -21.51
C ARG A 223 -32.02 -11.84 -21.45
#